data_AF-A0A7X8ANL8-F1
#
_entry.id   AF-A0A7X8ANL8-F1
#
_cell.length_a   1.000
_cell.length_b   1.000
_cell.length_c   1.000
_cell.angle_alpha   90.00
_cell.angle_beta   90.00
_cell.angle_gamma   90.00
#
_symmetry.space_group_name_H-M   'P 1'
#
loop_
_entity.id
_entity.type
_entity.pdbx_description
1 polymer ?
#
loop_
_entity_poly.entity_id
_entity_poly.type
_entity_poly.pdbx_seq_one_letter_code
_entity_poly.pdbx_strand_id
1 'polypeptide(L)'
;MTSDRARRAPARLLAALVLGALAACTATPAGPASPPAAPGPSASPVDRQPEGRGWVAAENERPGTPGWEAAEATYAADRELAGYFGQVSVEPGEPATLYATSRVGDFDVIAYRLGWYSGAGAREVWRSPVPVTGVEQGPPLMAADRTITTDWRPSATLPTVGWPEGSYLVELSAQAGRKTRYVPLTVRSRSSAGRLVLMSAVLSYQAYNAWGGYSLYLGPDGRFRSRSARVSFDRPYDRNGAMEVFKWEVPVVQHAERLGLDLAYTTTWDVAQRPGTLDDARGVVSEGHDEYWPVSLRDAVEAARDAGANLAFLGANALYWRVRLEEGPLGPGRTMVGFKDSGQDPVQGPETTTRWRSRPWPRPENSLTGMLYECYPARGALRVEEGDFFLFRGTGAATGDEFPGLLGDEIDRAYPIAGTPPSLEVVAHSKVRCEDVGWTYADMTYYTTASGAGVFATGTMMWVNALASRTAGTGLTPASVSFARGVTDNLLRAMAAGPMGIEHPARPNLAALEASPSTAHGSAGEVDRPDTATPGPRSAPV
;
A
#
# COMPACT_ATOMS: atom_id res chain seq x y z
N MET A 1 51.76 -18.95 51.06
CA MET A 1 50.47 -19.64 51.19
C MET A 1 49.84 -19.65 49.80
N THR A 2 50.08 -20.61 48.89
CA THR A 2 50.41 -22.05 48.99
C THR A 2 49.37 -22.85 49.79
N SER A 3 48.78 -23.95 49.31
CA SER A 3 49.06 -24.82 48.13
C SER A 3 47.76 -25.42 47.52
N ASP A 4 47.68 -25.84 46.24
CA ASP A 4 47.97 -27.21 45.68
C ASP A 4 47.24 -28.34 46.47
N ARG A 5 46.40 -29.24 45.93
CA ARG A 5 46.53 -30.22 44.79
C ARG A 5 45.14 -30.69 44.26
N ALA A 6 44.89 -31.03 42.98
CA ALA A 6 45.38 -32.14 42.09
C ALA A 6 44.90 -33.56 42.52
N ARG A 7 44.54 -34.55 41.65
CA ARG A 7 44.49 -34.74 40.16
C ARG A 7 43.84 -36.12 39.83
N ARG A 8 43.68 -36.45 38.52
CA ARG A 8 43.79 -37.78 37.83
C ARG A 8 42.51 -38.43 37.24
N ALA A 9 42.57 -38.70 35.92
CA ALA A 9 42.01 -39.88 35.24
C ALA A 9 43.15 -40.89 34.94
N PRO A 10 42.89 -42.11 34.40
CA PRO A 10 42.99 -42.31 32.93
C PRO A 10 42.02 -43.40 32.34
N ALA A 11 42.20 -43.76 31.06
CA ALA A 11 41.31 -44.62 30.25
C ALA A 11 41.95 -45.95 29.76
N ARG A 12 41.25 -46.71 28.85
CA ARG A 12 41.59 -47.93 28.03
C ARG A 12 40.53 -49.06 28.22
N LEU A 13 40.21 -50.01 27.31
CA LEU A 13 40.62 -50.33 25.91
C LEU A 13 39.47 -51.08 25.13
N LEU A 14 39.73 -51.61 23.91
CA LEU A 14 38.78 -52.25 22.96
C LEU A 14 38.73 -53.81 22.99
N ALA A 15 37.61 -54.37 22.50
CA ALA A 15 37.37 -55.75 21.98
C ALA A 15 36.00 -55.76 21.22
N ALA A 16 35.60 -56.68 20.32
CA ALA A 16 36.24 -57.71 19.45
C ALA A 16 35.25 -58.11 18.30
N LEU A 17 35.63 -59.00 17.37
CA LEU A 17 34.87 -59.47 16.17
C LEU A 17 34.99 -61.03 16.04
N VAL A 18 34.27 -61.83 15.21
CA VAL A 18 33.30 -61.66 14.09
C VAL A 18 32.35 -62.92 13.97
N LEU A 19 31.67 -63.13 12.81
CA LEU A 19 30.83 -64.29 12.35
C LEU A 19 29.34 -64.31 12.75
N GLY A 20 28.38 -64.77 11.92
CA GLY A 20 28.37 -64.95 10.44
C GLY A 20 27.78 -66.27 9.88
N ALA A 21 26.50 -66.28 9.43
CA ALA A 21 25.90 -67.27 8.50
C ALA A 21 24.48 -66.83 8.04
N LEU A 22 23.95 -67.39 6.93
CA LEU A 22 22.57 -67.18 6.46
C LEU A 22 21.68 -68.42 6.67
N ALA A 23 20.39 -68.19 6.95
CA ALA A 23 19.28 -69.09 6.59
C ALA A 23 18.00 -68.26 6.43
N ALA A 24 17.10 -68.65 5.52
CA ALA A 24 15.83 -67.98 5.28
C ALA A 24 14.68 -68.99 5.18
N CYS A 25 13.50 -68.65 5.72
CA CYS A 25 12.16 -68.95 5.19
C CYS A 25 11.01 -68.61 6.17
N THR A 26 9.77 -68.64 5.64
CA THR A 26 8.45 -68.70 6.32
C THR A 26 7.96 -67.54 7.21
N ALA A 27 7.17 -66.66 6.56
CA ALA A 27 5.84 -66.14 6.95
C ALA A 27 5.41 -65.98 8.43
N THR A 28 4.88 -64.79 8.75
CA THR A 28 4.11 -64.46 9.97
C THR A 28 2.62 -64.25 9.67
N PRO A 29 1.68 -64.68 10.54
CA PRO A 29 0.23 -64.47 10.37
C PRO A 29 -0.23 -63.07 10.82
N ALA A 30 -1.43 -62.67 10.39
CA ALA A 30 -2.04 -61.37 10.71
C ALA A 30 -2.84 -61.37 12.04
N GLY A 31 -2.90 -60.22 12.71
CA GLY A 31 -3.75 -59.97 13.88
C GLY A 31 -5.16 -59.43 13.51
N PRO A 32 -6.11 -59.41 14.47
CA PRO A 32 -7.51 -59.05 14.22
C PRO A 32 -7.73 -57.53 14.04
N ALA A 33 -8.73 -57.19 13.21
CA ALA A 33 -9.10 -55.80 12.92
C ALA A 33 -10.03 -55.17 13.98
N SER A 34 -9.92 -53.86 14.16
CA SER A 34 -10.83 -53.04 14.99
C SER A 34 -12.14 -52.72 14.25
N PRO A 35 -13.27 -52.49 14.95
CA PRO A 35 -14.53 -52.09 14.32
C PRO A 35 -14.46 -50.67 13.74
N PRO A 36 -15.24 -50.35 12.69
CA PRO A 36 -15.25 -49.04 12.06
C PRO A 36 -15.91 -47.98 12.97
N ALA A 37 -15.35 -46.77 12.96
CA ALA A 37 -15.96 -45.60 13.60
C ALA A 37 -17.18 -45.11 12.80
N ALA A 38 -18.14 -44.51 13.51
CA ALA A 38 -19.28 -43.84 12.87
C ALA A 38 -18.81 -42.60 12.07
N PRO A 39 -19.44 -42.27 10.93
CA PRO A 39 -19.09 -41.07 10.17
C PRO A 39 -19.40 -39.80 10.97
N GLY A 40 -18.40 -38.95 11.15
CA GLY A 40 -18.59 -37.59 11.64
C GLY A 40 -19.38 -36.72 10.64
N PRO A 41 -19.84 -35.52 11.04
CA PRO A 41 -20.46 -34.58 10.12
C PRO A 41 -19.49 -34.29 8.96
N SER A 42 -20.00 -34.36 7.72
CA SER A 42 -19.17 -34.09 6.54
C SER A 42 -18.60 -32.68 6.64
N ALA A 43 -17.28 -32.56 6.52
CA ALA A 43 -16.68 -31.27 6.22
C ALA A 43 -17.28 -30.76 4.90
N SER A 44 -17.62 -29.48 4.86
CA SER A 44 -17.92 -28.79 3.60
C SER A 44 -16.72 -28.92 2.66
N PRO A 45 -16.91 -28.89 1.33
CA PRO A 45 -15.78 -28.80 0.40
C PRO A 45 -14.90 -27.61 0.78
N VAL A 46 -13.61 -27.85 1.01
CA VAL A 46 -12.63 -26.76 1.09
C VAL A 46 -12.53 -26.20 -0.31
N ASP A 47 -13.21 -25.08 -0.53
CA ASP A 47 -13.28 -24.40 -1.82
C ASP A 47 -11.85 -24.09 -2.28
N ARG A 48 -11.42 -24.71 -3.40
CA ARG A 48 -10.09 -24.44 -3.95
C ARG A 48 -10.06 -22.99 -4.36
N GLN A 49 -9.12 -22.23 -3.81
CA GLN A 49 -8.98 -20.82 -4.16
C GLN A 49 -8.85 -20.69 -5.69
N PRO A 50 -9.61 -19.79 -6.33
CA PRO A 50 -9.44 -19.50 -7.74
C PRO A 50 -8.15 -18.69 -7.93
N GLU A 51 -6.98 -19.32 -7.82
CA GLU A 51 -5.70 -18.71 -8.21
C GLU A 51 -5.54 -18.83 -9.73
N GLY A 52 -6.09 -17.89 -10.51
CA GLY A 52 -6.05 -17.95 -11.97
C GLY A 52 -6.98 -16.97 -12.68
N ARG A 53 -7.15 -17.14 -14.00
CA ARG A 53 -7.99 -16.24 -14.82
C ARG A 53 -9.47 -16.30 -14.44
N GLY A 54 -10.10 -15.13 -14.36
CA GLY A 54 -11.52 -14.95 -14.02
C GLY A 54 -11.82 -15.00 -12.52
N TRP A 55 -10.79 -15.02 -11.66
CA TRP A 55 -11.01 -15.23 -10.21
C TRP A 55 -11.82 -14.13 -9.54
N VAL A 56 -11.55 -12.87 -9.90
CA VAL A 56 -12.28 -11.72 -9.37
C VAL A 56 -13.75 -11.78 -9.76
N ALA A 57 -14.06 -12.21 -10.99
CA ALA A 57 -15.45 -12.39 -11.42
C ALA A 57 -16.15 -13.47 -10.57
N ALA A 58 -15.52 -14.64 -10.38
CA ALA A 58 -16.08 -15.74 -9.59
C ALA A 58 -16.20 -15.43 -8.08
N GLU A 59 -15.31 -14.60 -7.52
CA GLU A 59 -15.45 -14.09 -6.14
C GLU A 59 -16.58 -13.05 -6.04
N ASN A 60 -16.80 -12.23 -7.08
CA ASN A 60 -17.88 -11.24 -7.11
C ASN A 60 -19.28 -11.81 -7.40
N GLU A 61 -19.38 -13.08 -7.79
CA GLU A 61 -20.63 -13.86 -7.77
C GLU A 61 -21.06 -14.25 -6.34
N ARG A 62 -20.17 -14.17 -5.34
CA ARG A 62 -20.52 -14.42 -3.93
C ARG A 62 -21.38 -13.27 -3.39
N PRO A 63 -22.39 -13.54 -2.54
CA PRO A 63 -23.13 -12.48 -1.85
C PRO A 63 -22.19 -11.64 -0.98
N GLY A 64 -22.21 -10.32 -1.16
CA GLY A 64 -21.59 -9.38 -0.23
C GLY A 64 -22.39 -9.21 1.05
N THR A 65 -21.87 -8.41 1.98
CA THR A 65 -22.47 -8.18 3.31
C THR A 65 -22.99 -6.74 3.41
N PRO A 66 -24.31 -6.49 3.25
CA PRO A 66 -24.86 -5.14 3.42
C PRO A 66 -24.64 -4.62 4.85
N GLY A 67 -24.21 -3.37 4.99
CA GLY A 67 -23.99 -2.76 6.30
C GLY A 67 -22.74 -3.26 7.04
N TRP A 68 -21.73 -3.75 6.31
CA TRP A 68 -20.41 -4.07 6.86
C TRP A 68 -19.65 -2.85 7.41
N GLU A 69 -20.02 -1.64 6.96
CA GLU A 69 -19.51 -0.37 7.50
C GLU A 69 -20.18 -0.07 8.85
N ALA A 70 -19.40 -0.17 9.92
CA ALA A 70 -19.84 0.11 11.29
C ALA A 70 -20.19 1.61 11.44
N ALA A 71 -21.35 1.88 12.04
CA ALA A 71 -21.83 3.25 12.22
C ALA A 71 -20.86 4.08 13.07
N GLU A 72 -20.54 5.30 12.64
CA GLU A 72 -19.51 6.17 13.25
C GLU A 72 -19.67 6.36 14.77
N ALA A 73 -20.91 6.43 15.26
CA ALA A 73 -21.23 6.53 16.69
C ALA A 73 -20.78 5.31 17.53
N THR A 74 -20.42 4.19 16.90
CA THR A 74 -19.86 2.99 17.55
C THR A 74 -18.34 3.00 17.59
N TYR A 75 -17.64 3.90 16.87
CA TYR A 75 -16.18 3.86 16.83
C TYR A 75 -15.56 4.03 18.22
N ALA A 76 -14.58 3.17 18.50
CA ALA A 76 -13.79 3.18 19.72
C ALA A 76 -12.70 4.24 19.65
N ALA A 77 -12.55 5.02 20.72
CA ALA A 77 -11.36 5.83 20.94
C ALA A 77 -10.13 4.93 21.20
N ASP A 78 -8.94 5.48 20.98
CA ASP A 78 -7.65 4.76 21.01
C ASP A 78 -7.33 3.98 22.31
N ARG A 79 -8.07 4.25 23.39
CA ARG A 79 -7.95 3.58 24.70
C ARG A 79 -9.14 2.68 25.06
N GLU A 80 -10.22 2.70 24.29
CA GLU A 80 -11.39 1.83 24.51
C GLU A 80 -11.17 0.44 23.90
N LEU A 81 -10.87 0.39 22.60
CA LEU A 81 -10.61 -0.81 21.82
C LEU A 81 -9.67 -0.45 20.66
N ALA A 82 -8.52 -1.11 20.55
CA ALA A 82 -7.54 -0.87 19.49
C ALA A 82 -6.70 -2.11 19.19
N GLY A 83 -6.25 -2.27 17.94
CA GLY A 83 -5.42 -3.41 17.53
C GLY A 83 -4.60 -3.19 16.27
N TYR A 84 -3.67 -4.11 16.01
CA TYR A 84 -2.81 -4.15 14.84
C TYR A 84 -2.36 -5.60 14.54
N PHE A 85 -1.89 -5.87 13.32
CA PHE A 85 -1.29 -7.16 12.96
C PHE A 85 0.24 -7.13 13.10
N GLY A 86 0.83 -8.22 13.58
CA GLY A 86 2.28 -8.40 13.65
C GLY A 86 2.95 -8.51 12.27
N GLN A 87 2.17 -8.86 11.25
CA GLN A 87 2.52 -8.83 9.84
C GLN A 87 2.03 -7.52 9.19
N VAL A 88 2.62 -7.09 8.07
CA VAL A 88 2.06 -5.99 7.25
C VAL A 88 1.08 -6.55 6.22
N SER A 89 1.39 -7.73 5.69
CA SER A 89 0.58 -8.52 4.77
C SER A 89 0.80 -10.01 5.06
N VAL A 90 -0.08 -10.87 4.53
CA VAL A 90 0.04 -12.33 4.60
C VAL A 90 -0.35 -12.96 3.25
N GLU A 91 0.17 -14.13 2.92
CA GLU A 91 -0.35 -14.95 1.81
C GLU A 91 -1.69 -15.64 2.17
N PRO A 92 -2.49 -16.10 1.17
CA PRO A 92 -3.65 -16.95 1.42
C PRO A 92 -3.27 -18.22 2.20
N GLY A 93 -3.73 -18.34 3.45
CA GLY A 93 -3.38 -19.43 4.38
C GLY A 93 -2.15 -19.18 5.26
N GLU A 94 -1.49 -18.02 5.17
CA GLU A 94 -0.47 -17.58 6.13
C GLU A 94 -1.17 -16.91 7.35
N PRO A 95 -0.91 -17.35 8.59
CA PRO A 95 -1.67 -16.92 9.77
C PRO A 95 -1.30 -15.49 10.21
N ALA A 96 -2.32 -14.62 10.29
CA ALA A 96 -2.17 -13.24 10.74
C ALA A 96 -2.33 -13.14 12.27
N THR A 97 -1.33 -12.58 12.97
CA THR A 97 -1.32 -12.48 14.43
C THR A 97 -1.84 -11.12 14.88
N LEU A 98 -3.01 -11.11 15.54
CA LEU A 98 -3.67 -9.91 16.04
C LEU A 98 -3.17 -9.57 17.45
N TYR A 99 -2.70 -8.34 17.61
CA TYR A 99 -2.38 -7.71 18.88
C TYR A 99 -3.48 -6.69 19.18
N ALA A 100 -4.21 -6.85 20.28
CA ALA A 100 -5.34 -5.97 20.60
C ALA A 100 -5.47 -5.69 22.11
N THR A 101 -5.88 -4.46 22.43
CA THR A 101 -6.26 -4.02 23.77
C THR A 101 -7.76 -3.73 23.82
N SER A 102 -8.42 -4.10 24.91
CA SER A 102 -9.83 -3.75 25.17
C SER A 102 -10.03 -3.38 26.62
N ARG A 103 -10.59 -2.18 26.84
CA ARG A 103 -11.16 -1.72 28.12
C ARG A 103 -12.69 -1.82 28.14
N VAL A 104 -13.29 -2.34 27.06
CA VAL A 104 -14.74 -2.45 26.85
C VAL A 104 -15.25 -3.89 26.88
N GLY A 105 -14.42 -4.83 27.33
CA GLY A 105 -14.76 -6.25 27.45
C GLY A 105 -14.42 -7.07 26.21
N ASP A 106 -14.98 -8.28 26.15
CA ASP A 106 -14.75 -9.24 25.06
C ASP A 106 -15.32 -8.74 23.72
N PHE A 107 -14.65 -9.10 22.63
CA PHE A 107 -14.96 -8.63 21.28
C PHE A 107 -14.94 -9.76 20.26
N ASP A 108 -15.87 -9.73 19.32
CA ASP A 108 -15.80 -10.55 18.11
C ASP A 108 -14.73 -9.99 17.16
N VAL A 109 -14.12 -10.87 16.36
CA VAL A 109 -13.20 -10.49 15.28
C VAL A 109 -13.83 -10.93 13.97
N ILE A 110 -14.12 -9.97 13.09
CA ILE A 110 -14.90 -10.17 11.86
C ILE A 110 -14.05 -9.71 10.68
N ALA A 111 -13.84 -10.56 9.67
CA ALA A 111 -13.01 -10.23 8.51
C ALA A 111 -13.86 -9.97 7.27
N TYR A 112 -13.87 -8.72 6.81
CA TYR A 112 -14.51 -8.32 5.56
C TYR A 112 -13.45 -8.21 4.44
N ARG A 113 -13.60 -9.00 3.37
CA ARG A 113 -12.86 -8.79 2.13
C ARG A 113 -13.47 -7.61 1.39
N LEU A 114 -12.68 -6.60 1.05
CA LEU A 114 -13.11 -5.49 0.20
C LEU A 114 -13.25 -5.97 -1.25
N GLY A 115 -14.28 -5.50 -1.94
CA GLY A 115 -14.58 -5.95 -3.31
C GLY A 115 -15.90 -5.40 -3.84
N TRP A 116 -16.27 -5.71 -5.08
CA TRP A 116 -17.48 -5.10 -5.67
C TRP A 116 -18.79 -5.70 -5.12
N TYR A 117 -18.92 -7.02 -5.11
CA TYR A 117 -20.03 -7.81 -4.59
C TYR A 117 -21.43 -7.27 -4.96
N SER A 118 -21.65 -7.04 -6.26
CA SER A 118 -22.88 -6.43 -6.80
C SER A 118 -23.24 -5.05 -6.21
N GLY A 119 -22.24 -4.31 -5.72
CA GLY A 119 -22.39 -2.99 -5.09
C GLY A 119 -22.47 -3.02 -3.55
N ALA A 120 -22.35 -4.18 -2.90
CA ALA A 120 -22.30 -4.26 -1.44
C ALA A 120 -20.95 -3.80 -0.84
N GLY A 121 -19.87 -3.77 -1.63
CA GLY A 121 -18.61 -3.12 -1.28
C GLY A 121 -17.64 -3.94 -0.41
N ALA A 122 -18.12 -4.95 0.30
CA ALA A 122 -17.32 -5.98 0.96
C ALA A 122 -18.13 -7.27 1.22
N ARG A 123 -17.44 -8.34 1.64
CA ARG A 123 -18.02 -9.63 2.04
C ARG A 123 -17.38 -10.15 3.32
N GLU A 124 -18.19 -10.54 4.30
CA GLU A 124 -17.70 -11.31 5.47
C GLU A 124 -17.16 -12.66 4.99
N VAL A 125 -15.86 -12.91 5.17
CA VAL A 125 -15.23 -14.19 4.83
C VAL A 125 -15.06 -15.10 6.04
N TRP A 126 -14.97 -14.50 7.23
CA TRP A 126 -14.63 -15.20 8.47
C TRP A 126 -15.05 -14.39 9.70
N ARG A 127 -15.38 -15.10 10.77
CA ARG A 127 -15.69 -14.57 12.09
C ARG A 127 -15.08 -15.47 13.15
N SER A 128 -14.63 -14.88 14.27
CA SER A 128 -14.17 -15.63 15.44
C SER A 128 -15.26 -16.58 15.95
N PRO A 129 -14.98 -17.88 16.16
CA PRO A 129 -16.00 -18.86 16.56
C PRO A 129 -16.50 -18.67 18.00
N VAL A 130 -15.75 -17.91 18.80
CA VAL A 130 -16.11 -17.35 20.11
C VAL A 130 -15.50 -15.95 20.20
N PRO A 131 -16.03 -15.02 21.01
CA PRO A 131 -15.39 -13.74 21.27
C PRO A 131 -13.97 -13.89 21.81
N VAL A 132 -13.07 -12.99 21.41
CA VAL A 132 -11.73 -12.87 21.96
C VAL A 132 -11.80 -12.16 23.31
N THR A 133 -11.14 -12.72 24.33
CA THR A 133 -11.14 -12.17 25.68
C THR A 133 -10.53 -10.76 25.72
N GLY A 134 -11.28 -9.81 26.27
CA GLY A 134 -10.86 -8.43 26.40
C GLY A 134 -9.79 -8.25 27.47
N VAL A 135 -8.60 -7.82 27.07
CA VAL A 135 -7.47 -7.55 27.97
C VAL A 135 -7.03 -6.10 27.78
N GLU A 136 -6.91 -5.34 28.87
CA GLU A 136 -6.18 -4.07 28.84
C GLU A 136 -4.67 -4.36 28.81
N GLN A 137 -4.07 -4.13 27.65
CA GLN A 137 -2.63 -4.27 27.42
C GLN A 137 -1.86 -3.05 27.96
N GLY A 138 -0.52 -3.10 27.91
CA GLY A 138 0.35 -2.01 28.34
C GLY A 138 0.08 -0.67 27.64
N PRO A 139 0.41 0.48 28.27
CA PRO A 139 0.33 1.78 27.61
C PRO A 139 1.30 1.87 26.42
N PRO A 140 1.11 2.80 25.47
CA PRO A 140 2.05 3.02 24.38
C PRO A 140 3.46 3.29 24.92
N LEU A 141 4.46 2.62 24.35
CA LEU A 141 5.87 2.88 24.64
C LEU A 141 6.36 4.04 23.76
N MET A 142 7.15 4.94 24.34
CA MET A 142 7.74 6.08 23.63
C MET A 142 9.26 6.04 23.76
N ALA A 143 9.95 5.90 22.63
CA ALA A 143 11.41 5.97 22.56
C ALA A 143 11.92 7.42 22.73
N ALA A 144 13.23 7.58 22.96
CA ALA A 144 13.86 8.89 23.13
C ALA A 144 13.75 9.81 21.90
N ASP A 145 13.59 9.25 20.69
CA ASP A 145 13.34 9.97 19.43
C ASP A 145 11.84 10.14 19.10
N ARG A 146 10.97 9.87 20.08
CA ARG A 146 9.50 9.92 20.01
C ARG A 146 8.86 8.80 19.17
N THR A 147 9.60 7.77 18.75
CA THR A 147 8.99 6.59 18.12
C THR A 147 7.97 5.98 19.09
N ILE A 148 6.74 5.75 18.62
CA ILE A 148 5.69 5.05 19.37
C ILE A 148 5.62 3.58 18.95
N THR A 149 5.63 2.68 19.93
CA THR A 149 5.47 1.23 19.77
C THR A 149 4.60 0.66 20.90
N THR A 150 4.40 -0.66 20.92
CA THR A 150 3.74 -1.38 22.01
C THR A 150 4.51 -2.66 22.37
N ASP A 151 4.34 -3.15 23.59
CA ASP A 151 4.85 -4.43 24.10
C ASP A 151 3.72 -5.48 24.27
N TRP A 152 2.63 -5.30 23.52
CA TRP A 152 1.40 -6.07 23.68
C TRP A 152 1.62 -7.56 23.42
N ARG A 153 0.85 -8.39 24.13
CA ARG A 153 0.81 -9.84 23.90
C ARG A 153 -0.18 -10.16 22.78
N PRO A 154 0.06 -11.16 21.92
CA PRO A 154 -0.93 -11.61 20.94
C PRO A 154 -2.27 -11.92 21.60
N SER A 155 -3.35 -11.40 21.03
CA SER A 155 -4.73 -11.59 21.51
C SER A 155 -5.45 -12.69 20.73
N ALA A 156 -5.16 -12.83 19.44
CA ALA A 156 -5.68 -13.91 18.59
C ALA A 156 -4.75 -14.18 17.39
N THR A 157 -4.98 -15.31 16.71
CA THR A 157 -4.35 -15.63 15.42
C THR A 157 -5.44 -16.02 14.43
N LEU A 158 -5.53 -15.30 13.31
CA LEU A 158 -6.51 -15.52 12.26
C LEU A 158 -5.88 -16.44 11.21
N PRO A 159 -6.52 -17.58 10.83
CA PRO A 159 -5.83 -18.62 10.09
C PRO A 159 -5.67 -18.35 8.59
N THR A 160 -6.45 -17.42 8.02
CA THR A 160 -6.56 -17.05 6.58
C THR A 160 -6.74 -18.19 5.56
N VAL A 161 -6.80 -19.45 5.99
CA VAL A 161 -7.12 -20.60 5.14
C VAL A 161 -8.48 -20.41 4.49
N GLY A 162 -8.50 -20.43 3.15
CA GLY A 162 -9.71 -20.22 2.34
C GLY A 162 -10.08 -18.76 2.10
N TRP A 163 -9.27 -17.79 2.55
CA TRP A 163 -9.43 -16.37 2.23
C TRP A 163 -8.81 -16.09 0.85
N PRO A 164 -9.55 -15.47 -0.09
CA PRO A 164 -8.97 -15.01 -1.35
C PRO A 164 -7.89 -13.94 -1.15
N GLU A 165 -7.05 -13.75 -2.17
CA GLU A 165 -6.20 -12.56 -2.23
C GLU A 165 -7.06 -11.28 -2.31
N GLY A 166 -6.60 -10.19 -1.71
CA GLY A 166 -7.42 -8.99 -1.52
C GLY A 166 -7.01 -8.11 -0.36
N SER A 167 -7.65 -6.94 -0.31
CA SER A 167 -7.58 -6.02 0.82
C SER A 167 -8.71 -6.30 1.80
N TYR A 168 -8.41 -6.26 3.10
CA TYR A 168 -9.34 -6.63 4.16
C TYR A 168 -9.45 -5.56 5.24
N LEU A 169 -10.65 -5.39 5.75
CA LEU A 169 -10.90 -4.70 7.01
C LEU A 169 -11.39 -5.71 8.04
N VAL A 170 -10.59 -5.90 9.08
CA VAL A 170 -10.92 -6.76 10.21
C VAL A 170 -11.52 -5.90 11.31
N GLU A 171 -12.82 -6.05 11.57
CA GLU A 171 -13.52 -5.38 12.66
C GLU A 171 -13.28 -6.12 13.98
N LEU A 172 -12.89 -5.36 15.00
CA LEU A 172 -12.97 -5.74 16.40
C LEU A 172 -14.29 -5.17 16.93
N SER A 173 -15.23 -6.03 17.35
CA SER A 173 -16.61 -5.65 17.68
C SER A 173 -16.93 -6.01 19.14
N ALA A 174 -16.80 -5.03 20.04
CA ALA A 174 -17.02 -5.23 21.47
C ALA A 174 -18.51 -5.18 21.83
N GLN A 175 -19.01 -6.30 22.38
CA GLN A 175 -20.42 -6.49 22.72
C GLN A 175 -20.85 -5.60 23.91
N ALA A 176 -19.96 -5.44 24.90
CA ALA A 176 -20.12 -4.42 25.93
C ALA A 176 -19.61 -3.06 25.43
N GLY A 177 -20.28 -1.98 25.83
CA GLY A 177 -20.03 -0.62 25.31
C GLY A 177 -20.50 -0.36 23.86
N ARG A 178 -20.74 -1.40 23.05
CA ARG A 178 -21.06 -1.33 21.61
C ARG A 178 -20.00 -0.55 20.83
N LYS A 179 -18.75 -0.99 20.97
CA LYS A 179 -17.57 -0.30 20.44
C LYS A 179 -16.87 -1.09 19.35
N THR A 180 -16.56 -0.41 18.25
CA THR A 180 -15.97 -1.00 17.03
C THR A 180 -14.62 -0.37 16.71
N ARG A 181 -13.69 -1.15 16.18
CA ARG A 181 -12.42 -0.65 15.63
C ARG A 181 -11.99 -1.52 14.46
N TYR A 182 -11.53 -0.92 13.37
CA TYR A 182 -10.96 -1.67 12.26
C TYR A 182 -9.46 -1.90 12.43
N VAL A 183 -8.98 -2.99 11.87
CA VAL A 183 -7.57 -3.30 11.64
C VAL A 183 -7.42 -3.73 10.18
N PRO A 184 -6.71 -2.97 9.33
CA PRO A 184 -6.51 -3.34 7.94
C PRO A 184 -5.50 -4.48 7.80
N LEU A 185 -5.70 -5.33 6.79
CA LEU A 185 -4.81 -6.42 6.42
C LEU A 185 -4.83 -6.61 4.90
N THR A 186 -3.67 -6.78 4.27
CA THR A 186 -3.60 -7.22 2.87
C THR A 186 -3.29 -8.71 2.82
N VAL A 187 -4.19 -9.51 2.23
CA VAL A 187 -3.87 -10.87 1.81
C VAL A 187 -3.24 -10.75 0.42
N ARG A 188 -1.91 -10.65 0.40
CA ARG A 188 -1.12 -10.35 -0.80
C ARG A 188 -1.11 -11.54 -1.77
N SER A 189 -1.01 -11.22 -3.05
CA SER A 189 -0.89 -12.20 -4.12
C SER A 189 0.41 -12.99 -4.06
N ARG A 190 0.33 -14.27 -4.46
CA ARG A 190 1.50 -15.15 -4.64
C ARG A 190 2.34 -14.77 -5.87
N SER A 191 1.74 -14.11 -6.85
CA SER A 191 2.38 -13.65 -8.08
C SER A 191 1.57 -12.54 -8.75
N SER A 192 2.25 -11.57 -9.33
CA SER A 192 1.67 -10.49 -10.14
C SER A 192 1.61 -10.82 -11.64
N ALA A 193 2.16 -11.97 -12.06
CA ALA A 193 2.40 -12.29 -13.46
C ALA A 193 1.11 -12.31 -14.30
N GLY A 194 1.05 -11.44 -15.30
CA GLY A 194 -0.09 -11.28 -16.20
C GLY A 194 -1.31 -10.54 -15.63
N ARG A 195 -1.19 -9.92 -14.44
CA ARG A 195 -2.30 -9.29 -13.68
C ARG A 195 -2.12 -7.79 -13.48
N LEU A 196 -3.18 -7.09 -13.06
CA LEU A 196 -3.06 -5.72 -12.54
C LEU A 196 -2.89 -5.73 -11.03
N VAL A 197 -1.82 -5.09 -10.56
CA VAL A 197 -1.49 -4.98 -9.13
C VAL A 197 -2.15 -3.74 -8.53
N LEU A 198 -3.05 -3.92 -7.57
CA LEU A 198 -3.46 -2.86 -6.65
C LEU A 198 -2.46 -2.81 -5.48
N MET A 199 -1.91 -1.63 -5.22
CA MET A 199 -0.84 -1.44 -4.23
C MET A 199 -1.29 -0.52 -3.09
N SER A 200 -1.64 -1.13 -1.95
CA SER A 200 -2.08 -0.40 -0.76
C SER A 200 -0.94 0.46 -0.18
N ALA A 201 -1.23 1.73 0.07
CA ALA A 201 -0.27 2.78 0.45
C ALA A 201 0.13 2.74 1.95
N VAL A 202 0.39 1.55 2.49
CA VAL A 202 0.60 1.31 3.94
C VAL A 202 1.74 2.12 4.58
N LEU A 203 2.78 2.45 3.82
CA LEU A 203 3.84 3.36 4.25
C LEU A 203 3.28 4.76 4.50
N SER A 204 2.51 5.28 3.55
CA SER A 204 1.79 6.55 3.66
C SER A 204 0.80 6.53 4.82
N TYR A 205 0.09 5.42 5.06
CA TYR A 205 -0.80 5.28 6.22
C TYR A 205 -0.04 5.41 7.55
N GLN A 206 1.17 4.83 7.67
CA GLN A 206 1.99 4.98 8.88
C GLN A 206 2.59 6.38 9.05
N ALA A 207 2.90 7.09 7.96
CA ALA A 207 3.40 8.47 8.04
C ALA A 207 2.38 9.43 8.68
N TYR A 208 1.10 9.27 8.35
CA TYR A 208 0.01 10.06 8.93
C TYR A 208 -0.48 9.55 10.28
N ASN A 209 -0.39 8.24 10.55
CA ASN A 209 -0.85 7.59 11.79
C ASN A 209 -0.30 8.29 13.06
N ALA A 210 -1.19 8.96 13.78
CA ALA A 210 -0.92 9.70 15.00
C ALA A 210 -1.30 8.91 16.28
N TRP A 211 -1.56 7.61 16.21
CA TRP A 211 -1.89 6.80 17.39
C TRP A 211 -0.75 6.84 18.41
N GLY A 212 -1.10 7.08 19.67
CA GLY A 212 -0.15 7.37 20.76
C GLY A 212 0.42 8.80 20.75
N GLY A 213 -0.07 9.68 19.88
CA GLY A 213 0.19 11.12 19.88
C GLY A 213 1.30 11.61 18.95
N TYR A 214 1.94 10.73 18.16
CA TYR A 214 3.03 11.09 17.25
C TYR A 214 2.89 10.43 15.87
N SER A 215 3.21 11.19 14.83
CA SER A 215 3.32 10.76 13.42
C SER A 215 4.56 11.40 12.76
N LEU A 216 4.71 11.29 11.44
CA LEU A 216 5.72 12.06 10.67
C LEU A 216 5.28 13.50 10.35
N TYR A 217 4.11 13.94 10.84
CA TYR A 217 3.59 15.29 10.69
C TYR A 217 3.31 16.00 12.02
N LEU A 218 2.89 15.28 13.06
CA LEU A 218 2.38 15.86 14.31
C LEU A 218 3.02 15.20 15.52
N GLY A 219 3.25 15.99 16.57
CA GLY A 219 3.31 15.51 17.96
C GLY A 219 2.10 16.00 18.77
N PRO A 220 2.06 15.76 20.09
CA PRO A 220 0.86 16.01 20.92
C PRO A 220 0.42 17.48 21.03
N ASP A 221 1.26 18.47 20.67
CA ASP A 221 0.88 19.89 20.60
C ASP A 221 0.29 20.29 19.23
N GLY A 222 0.11 19.34 18.32
CA GLY A 222 -0.45 19.53 16.98
C GLY A 222 0.50 20.18 15.97
N ARG A 223 1.82 20.03 16.12
CA ARG A 223 2.81 20.77 15.30
C ARG A 223 3.92 19.92 14.70
N PHE A 224 4.40 20.35 13.54
CA PHE A 224 5.51 19.70 12.82
C PHE A 224 6.83 19.63 13.60
N ARG A 225 7.11 20.56 14.51
CA ARG A 225 8.33 20.56 15.35
C ARG A 225 8.35 19.49 16.45
N SER A 226 7.17 18.99 16.85
CA SER A 226 7.01 18.04 17.96
C SER A 226 6.81 16.59 17.49
N ARG A 227 6.69 16.37 16.17
CA ARG A 227 6.57 15.05 15.52
C ARG A 227 7.71 14.08 15.88
N SER A 228 7.56 12.82 15.46
CA SER A 228 8.70 11.92 15.36
C SER A 228 9.36 11.95 13.97
N ALA A 229 10.61 11.50 13.90
CA ALA A 229 11.28 11.14 12.64
C ALA A 229 11.09 9.65 12.29
N ARG A 230 10.41 8.88 13.16
CA ARG A 230 10.17 7.44 13.02
C ARG A 230 8.75 7.07 13.42
N VAL A 231 8.17 6.13 12.70
CA VAL A 231 6.84 5.55 12.96
C VAL A 231 6.92 4.04 12.81
N SER A 232 6.20 3.29 13.64
CA SER A 232 6.24 1.83 13.62
C SER A 232 4.89 1.23 13.22
N PHE A 233 4.94 0.05 12.60
CA PHE A 233 3.81 -0.84 12.40
C PHE A 233 3.40 -1.60 13.68
N ASP A 234 4.23 -1.58 14.73
CA ASP A 234 4.00 -2.32 15.99
C ASP A 234 3.12 -1.53 16.98
N ARG A 235 2.07 -0.91 16.44
CA ARG A 235 1.03 -0.12 17.10
C ARG A 235 -0.23 -0.05 16.23
N PRO A 236 -1.42 0.20 16.81
CA PRO A 236 -2.64 0.50 16.06
C PRO A 236 -2.53 1.72 15.13
N TYR A 237 -3.47 1.81 14.18
CA TYR A 237 -3.78 3.02 13.44
C TYR A 237 -4.79 3.89 14.21
N ASP A 238 -4.73 5.21 14.02
CA ASP A 238 -5.62 6.20 14.66
C ASP A 238 -7.07 6.23 14.13
N ARG A 239 -7.88 7.17 14.61
CA ARG A 239 -9.28 7.41 14.20
C ARG A 239 -10.14 6.14 14.36
N ASN A 240 -10.71 5.59 13.28
CA ASN A 240 -11.46 4.32 13.32
C ASN A 240 -10.57 3.07 13.13
N GLY A 241 -9.26 3.25 12.97
CA GLY A 241 -8.27 2.21 12.69
C GLY A 241 -8.03 1.92 11.20
N ALA A 242 -8.82 2.51 10.29
CA ALA A 242 -8.72 2.23 8.84
C ALA A 242 -9.02 3.44 7.94
N MET A 243 -8.95 4.66 8.47
CA MET A 243 -9.45 5.87 7.80
C MET A 243 -8.88 6.09 6.39
N GLU A 244 -7.58 5.85 6.19
CA GLU A 244 -6.95 6.01 4.87
C GLU A 244 -7.35 4.90 3.88
N VAL A 245 -7.61 3.67 4.34
CA VAL A 245 -8.14 2.57 3.51
C VAL A 245 -9.56 2.89 3.03
N PHE A 246 -10.43 3.36 3.94
CA PHE A 246 -11.74 3.90 3.55
C PHE A 246 -11.61 5.05 2.55
N LYS A 247 -10.69 5.98 2.78
CA LYS A 247 -10.54 7.18 1.95
C LYS A 247 -10.02 6.89 0.55
N TRP A 248 -9.02 6.01 0.41
CA TRP A 248 -8.25 5.86 -0.84
C TRP A 248 -8.36 4.49 -1.51
N GLU A 249 -8.44 3.40 -0.74
CA GLU A 249 -8.32 2.03 -1.24
C GLU A 249 -9.69 1.44 -1.62
N VAL A 250 -10.66 1.51 -0.68
CA VAL A 250 -12.03 0.98 -0.88
C VAL A 250 -12.67 1.40 -2.22
N PRO A 251 -12.62 2.69 -2.67
CA PRO A 251 -13.23 3.08 -3.92
C PRO A 251 -12.51 2.53 -5.15
N VAL A 252 -11.18 2.38 -5.10
CA VAL A 252 -10.37 1.85 -6.21
C VAL A 252 -10.59 0.35 -6.35
N VAL A 253 -10.51 -0.39 -5.23
CA VAL A 253 -10.79 -1.84 -5.19
C VAL A 253 -12.19 -2.17 -5.74
N GLN A 254 -13.22 -1.45 -5.28
CA GLN A 254 -14.59 -1.64 -5.76
C GLN A 254 -14.77 -1.34 -7.26
N HIS A 255 -14.02 -0.37 -7.82
CA HIS A 255 -14.09 -0.06 -9.25
C HIS A 255 -13.33 -1.09 -10.09
N ALA A 256 -12.14 -1.50 -9.65
CA ALA A 256 -11.35 -2.53 -10.34
C ALA A 256 -12.07 -3.89 -10.36
N GLU A 257 -12.65 -4.31 -9.24
CA GLU A 257 -13.37 -5.59 -9.15
C GLU A 257 -14.67 -5.62 -9.96
N ARG A 258 -15.39 -4.50 -10.06
CA ARG A 258 -16.60 -4.38 -10.89
C ARG A 258 -16.35 -4.75 -12.36
N LEU A 259 -15.11 -4.59 -12.84
CA LEU A 259 -14.73 -4.86 -14.22
C LEU A 259 -14.44 -6.36 -14.49
N GLY A 260 -14.34 -7.19 -13.45
CA GLY A 260 -14.05 -8.62 -13.55
C GLY A 260 -12.63 -8.95 -14.03
N LEU A 261 -11.69 -8.02 -13.86
CA LEU A 261 -10.30 -8.14 -14.32
C LEU A 261 -9.47 -9.09 -13.44
N ASP A 262 -8.42 -9.68 -14.00
CA ASP A 262 -7.46 -10.47 -13.23
C ASP A 262 -6.55 -9.54 -12.40
N LEU A 263 -6.92 -9.34 -11.14
CA LEU A 263 -6.19 -8.51 -10.19
C LEU A 263 -5.13 -9.30 -9.40
N ALA A 264 -4.20 -8.56 -8.83
CA ALA A 264 -3.27 -8.94 -7.79
C ALA A 264 -3.24 -7.85 -6.71
N TYR A 265 -2.92 -8.22 -5.47
CA TYR A 265 -2.93 -7.32 -4.32
C TYR A 265 -1.58 -7.33 -3.63
N THR A 266 -1.07 -6.16 -3.27
CA THR A 266 0.19 -6.01 -2.54
C THR A 266 0.20 -4.71 -1.74
N THR A 267 1.23 -4.48 -0.95
CA THR A 267 1.45 -3.20 -0.26
C THR A 267 2.75 -2.55 -0.71
N THR A 268 2.86 -1.23 -0.52
CA THR A 268 4.13 -0.48 -0.70
C THR A 268 5.29 -1.04 0.14
N TRP A 269 4.99 -1.64 1.30
CA TRP A 269 5.97 -2.35 2.12
C TRP A 269 6.41 -3.68 1.49
N ASP A 270 5.47 -4.44 0.90
CA ASP A 270 5.76 -5.74 0.29
C ASP A 270 6.72 -5.62 -0.90
N VAL A 271 6.47 -4.64 -1.78
CA VAL A 271 7.33 -4.35 -2.93
C VAL A 271 8.70 -3.83 -2.47
N ALA A 272 8.75 -3.02 -1.41
CA ALA A 272 10.01 -2.53 -0.83
C ALA A 272 10.89 -3.64 -0.22
N GLN A 273 10.27 -4.70 0.33
CA GLN A 273 10.93 -5.72 1.15
C GLN A 273 11.09 -7.09 0.44
N ARG A 274 10.33 -7.36 -0.62
CA ARG A 274 10.39 -8.62 -1.39
C ARG A 274 10.65 -8.32 -2.88
N PRO A 275 11.91 -8.44 -3.36
CA PRO A 275 12.23 -8.39 -4.78
C PRO A 275 11.40 -9.38 -5.60
N GLY A 276 11.03 -9.00 -6.81
CA GLY A 276 10.21 -9.80 -7.73
C GLY A 276 8.69 -9.71 -7.49
N THR A 277 8.23 -8.94 -6.49
CA THR A 277 6.79 -8.75 -6.21
C THR A 277 5.99 -8.17 -7.41
N LEU A 278 6.66 -7.48 -8.33
CA LEU A 278 6.04 -6.87 -9.52
C LEU A 278 6.42 -7.58 -10.84
N ASP A 279 7.07 -8.74 -10.79
CA ASP A 279 7.52 -9.45 -11.98
C ASP A 279 6.34 -9.88 -12.87
N ASP A 280 6.53 -9.71 -14.19
CA ASP A 280 5.54 -9.97 -15.25
C ASP A 280 4.17 -9.27 -15.09
N ALA A 281 4.06 -8.23 -14.25
CA ALA A 281 2.82 -7.49 -14.06
C ALA A 281 2.33 -6.81 -15.35
N ARG A 282 1.01 -6.79 -15.58
CA ARG A 282 0.39 -5.98 -16.66
C ARG A 282 0.38 -4.50 -16.32
N GLY A 283 0.33 -4.18 -15.03
CA GLY A 283 0.49 -2.84 -14.53
C GLY A 283 0.31 -2.73 -13.02
N VAL A 284 0.67 -1.58 -12.48
CA VAL A 284 0.60 -1.24 -11.06
C VAL A 284 -0.25 0.01 -10.88
N VAL A 285 -1.20 -0.04 -9.95
CA VAL A 285 -2.08 1.06 -9.60
C VAL A 285 -1.67 1.62 -8.24
N SER A 286 -1.09 2.82 -8.26
CA SER A 286 -1.00 3.72 -7.12
C SER A 286 -2.35 4.40 -6.92
N GLU A 287 -2.84 4.37 -5.67
CA GLU A 287 -4.17 4.82 -5.31
C GLU A 287 -4.23 6.35 -5.08
N GLY A 288 -5.19 6.83 -4.29
CA GLY A 288 -5.52 8.25 -4.16
C GLY A 288 -4.54 9.13 -3.38
N HIS A 289 -3.60 8.55 -2.62
CA HIS A 289 -2.52 9.27 -1.93
C HIS A 289 -1.38 8.31 -1.54
N ASP A 290 -0.23 8.39 -2.21
CA ASP A 290 0.91 7.52 -1.92
C ASP A 290 2.25 8.29 -1.84
N GLU A 291 2.37 9.08 -0.77
CA GLU A 291 3.39 10.11 -0.56
C GLU A 291 4.78 9.55 -0.13
N TYR A 292 4.88 8.33 0.45
CA TYR A 292 6.10 7.85 1.15
C TYR A 292 6.73 6.60 0.53
N TRP A 293 7.85 6.79 -0.19
CA TRP A 293 8.49 5.71 -0.97
C TRP A 293 9.96 5.50 -0.57
N PRO A 294 10.38 4.28 -0.16
CA PRO A 294 11.79 3.92 -0.04
C PRO A 294 12.42 3.68 -1.42
N VAL A 295 13.75 3.63 -1.47
CA VAL A 295 14.47 3.47 -2.75
C VAL A 295 14.12 2.15 -3.43
N SER A 296 14.03 1.05 -2.68
CA SER A 296 13.68 -0.28 -3.21
C SER A 296 12.28 -0.35 -3.84
N LEU A 297 11.28 0.34 -3.25
CA LEU A 297 9.94 0.45 -3.84
C LEU A 297 10.00 1.17 -5.19
N ARG A 298 10.69 2.32 -5.24
CA ARG A 298 10.81 3.11 -6.46
C ARG A 298 11.55 2.35 -7.56
N ASP A 299 12.65 1.70 -7.21
CA ASP A 299 13.47 0.92 -8.14
C ASP A 299 12.68 -0.27 -8.71
N ALA A 300 11.87 -0.95 -7.90
CA ALA A 300 11.01 -2.04 -8.35
C ALA A 300 9.89 -1.55 -9.30
N VAL A 301 9.29 -0.40 -9.05
CA VAL A 301 8.23 0.16 -9.92
C VAL A 301 8.80 0.73 -11.23
N GLU A 302 9.97 1.40 -11.18
CA GLU A 302 10.69 1.81 -12.40
C GLU A 302 11.13 0.59 -13.23
N ALA A 303 11.63 -0.48 -12.59
CA ALA A 303 11.97 -1.73 -13.28
C ALA A 303 10.74 -2.42 -13.91
N ALA A 304 9.59 -2.45 -13.23
CA ALA A 304 8.35 -2.99 -13.78
C ALA A 304 7.89 -2.21 -15.03
N ARG A 305 7.93 -0.86 -14.99
CA ARG A 305 7.64 0.01 -16.14
C ARG A 305 8.59 -0.27 -17.30
N ASP A 306 9.89 -0.37 -17.01
CA ASP A 306 10.92 -0.55 -18.03
C ASP A 306 10.93 -2.00 -18.59
N ALA A 307 10.26 -2.94 -17.92
CA ALA A 307 9.92 -4.28 -18.42
C ALA A 307 8.59 -4.35 -19.20
N GLY A 308 7.77 -3.29 -19.20
CA GLY A 308 6.52 -3.20 -19.98
C GLY A 308 5.23 -3.10 -19.16
N ALA A 309 5.29 -3.12 -17.83
CA ALA A 309 4.12 -2.96 -16.96
C ALA A 309 3.61 -1.51 -17.00
N ASN A 310 2.31 -1.32 -17.19
CA ASN A 310 1.70 0.01 -17.15
C ASN A 310 1.69 0.59 -15.73
N LEU A 311 1.74 1.92 -15.58
CA LEU A 311 1.54 2.56 -14.27
C LEU A 311 0.32 3.48 -14.29
N ALA A 312 -0.45 3.47 -13.21
CA ALA A 312 -1.51 4.42 -12.94
C ALA A 312 -1.29 5.09 -11.58
N PHE A 313 -1.33 6.42 -11.54
CA PHE A 313 -1.37 7.21 -10.32
C PHE A 313 -2.73 7.90 -10.23
N LEU A 314 -3.59 7.42 -9.33
CA LEU A 314 -4.99 7.87 -9.22
C LEU A 314 -5.20 9.03 -8.24
N GLY A 315 -4.12 9.61 -7.71
CA GLY A 315 -4.12 10.73 -6.76
C GLY A 315 -3.26 11.92 -7.21
N ALA A 316 -2.82 12.69 -6.22
CA ALA A 316 -1.74 13.67 -6.32
C ALA A 316 -0.64 13.31 -5.31
N ASN A 317 0.46 14.06 -5.29
CA ASN A 317 1.51 14.00 -4.27
C ASN A 317 2.17 12.62 -4.11
N ALA A 318 2.06 11.77 -5.15
CA ALA A 318 2.70 10.46 -5.17
C ALA A 318 4.22 10.62 -5.21
N LEU A 319 4.94 9.69 -4.56
CA LEU A 319 6.41 9.63 -4.60
C LEU A 319 7.13 10.90 -4.05
N TYR A 320 6.49 11.71 -3.22
CA TYR A 320 7.06 12.98 -2.76
C TYR A 320 8.16 12.84 -1.69
N TRP A 321 8.00 11.99 -0.67
CA TRP A 321 9.02 11.75 0.37
C TRP A 321 9.78 10.45 0.16
N ARG A 322 11.10 10.51 0.34
CA ARG A 322 11.95 9.34 0.53
C ARG A 322 11.92 8.90 1.99
N VAL A 323 11.68 7.61 2.21
CA VAL A 323 11.73 6.96 3.54
C VAL A 323 12.76 5.83 3.56
N ARG A 324 13.09 5.36 4.75
CA ARG A 324 13.79 4.07 4.96
C ARG A 324 12.94 3.12 5.77
N LEU A 325 13.22 1.82 5.63
CA LEU A 325 12.71 0.78 6.50
C LEU A 325 13.85 0.27 7.40
N GLU A 326 13.61 0.28 8.71
CA GLU A 326 14.53 -0.18 9.77
C GLU A 326 13.88 -1.33 10.56
N GLU A 327 14.67 -2.09 11.31
CA GLU A 327 14.18 -3.11 12.24
C GLU A 327 13.19 -2.49 13.26
N GLY A 328 12.17 -3.25 13.66
CA GLY A 328 11.25 -2.88 14.74
C GLY A 328 11.01 -4.04 15.72
N PRO A 329 10.25 -3.82 16.80
CA PRO A 329 9.96 -4.83 17.83
C PRO A 329 9.50 -6.21 17.30
N LEU A 330 8.77 -6.26 16.18
CA LEU A 330 8.31 -7.52 15.55
C LEU A 330 9.10 -7.93 14.30
N GLY A 331 10.26 -7.31 14.03
CA GLY A 331 11.21 -7.76 13.00
C GLY A 331 11.57 -6.72 11.91
N PRO A 332 12.12 -7.17 10.76
CA PRO A 332 12.71 -6.28 9.76
C PRO A 332 11.67 -5.43 9.05
N GLY A 333 11.98 -4.14 8.90
CA GLY A 333 11.13 -3.15 8.23
C GLY A 333 9.85 -2.78 9.01
N ARG A 334 9.72 -3.17 10.29
CA ARG A 334 8.58 -2.78 11.14
C ARG A 334 8.69 -1.34 11.69
N THR A 335 9.80 -0.65 11.41
CA THR A 335 9.99 0.79 11.64
C THR A 335 10.21 1.51 10.31
N MET A 336 9.47 2.59 10.05
CA MET A 336 9.68 3.49 8.91
C MET A 336 10.27 4.83 9.38
N VAL A 337 11.26 5.33 8.67
CA VAL A 337 12.01 6.55 8.98
C VAL A 337 11.72 7.65 7.96
N GLY A 338 11.45 8.85 8.44
CA GLY A 338 11.28 10.06 7.64
C GLY A 338 11.76 11.29 8.41
N PHE A 339 13.02 11.68 8.22
CA PHE A 339 13.56 12.92 8.80
C PHE A 339 12.93 14.17 8.16
N LYS A 340 12.52 14.11 6.89
CA LYS A 340 11.86 15.20 6.12
C LYS A 340 12.71 16.48 5.98
N ASP A 341 13.98 16.39 6.35
CA ASP A 341 15.01 17.42 6.32
C ASP A 341 16.36 16.69 6.26
N SER A 342 17.12 16.86 5.17
CA SER A 342 18.40 16.19 4.97
C SER A 342 19.49 16.69 5.91
N GLY A 343 19.33 17.86 6.56
CA GLY A 343 20.23 18.33 7.62
C GLY A 343 20.03 17.65 8.97
N GLN A 344 18.92 16.92 9.16
CA GLN A 344 18.61 16.20 10.40
C GLN A 344 18.90 14.69 10.30
N ASP A 345 19.02 14.14 9.09
CA ASP A 345 19.22 12.72 8.86
C ASP A 345 20.70 12.32 9.04
N PRO A 346 21.04 11.37 9.93
CA PRO A 346 22.41 10.86 10.05
C PRO A 346 22.89 10.06 8.83
N VAL A 347 21.97 9.65 7.92
CA VAL A 347 22.31 8.91 6.69
C VAL A 347 22.32 9.87 5.50
N GLN A 348 23.50 10.03 4.89
CA GLN A 348 23.74 10.93 3.75
C GLN A 348 24.03 10.13 2.48
N GLY A 349 23.24 10.34 1.41
CA GLY A 349 23.38 9.66 0.13
C GLY A 349 22.03 9.35 -0.54
N PRO A 350 21.94 8.29 -1.37
CA PRO A 350 20.68 7.87 -2.00
C PRO A 350 19.55 7.63 -0.99
N GLU A 351 19.85 7.08 0.17
CA GLU A 351 18.89 6.71 1.22
C GLU A 351 18.49 7.86 2.19
N THR A 352 18.91 9.10 1.94
CA THR A 352 18.55 10.25 2.80
C THR A 352 17.06 10.56 2.73
N THR A 353 16.40 10.65 3.89
CA THR A 353 14.94 10.78 4.00
C THR A 353 14.47 12.22 3.94
N THR A 354 14.46 12.74 2.72
CA THR A 354 14.01 14.08 2.32
C THR A 354 13.05 13.96 1.13
N ARG A 355 12.67 15.06 0.49
CA ARG A 355 11.84 15.02 -0.73
C ARG A 355 12.61 14.38 -1.88
N TRP A 356 11.93 13.65 -2.76
CA TRP A 356 12.58 12.97 -3.88
C TRP A 356 13.29 13.93 -4.85
N ARG A 357 12.76 15.15 -5.06
CA ARG A 357 13.42 16.25 -5.78
C ARG A 357 14.58 16.96 -5.05
N SER A 358 14.93 16.59 -3.81
CA SER A 358 15.88 17.35 -2.98
C SER A 358 17.25 16.69 -2.72
N ARG A 359 18.23 17.52 -2.36
CA ARG A 359 19.59 17.13 -1.94
C ARG A 359 19.63 16.28 -0.67
N PRO A 360 20.59 15.35 -0.55
CA PRO A 360 21.81 15.22 -1.36
C PRO A 360 21.65 14.47 -2.69
N TRP A 361 20.57 13.69 -2.85
CA TRP A 361 20.37 12.80 -4.00
C TRP A 361 19.01 13.07 -4.68
N PRO A 362 18.89 14.14 -5.47
CA PRO A 362 17.66 14.49 -6.16
C PRO A 362 17.42 13.54 -7.35
N ARG A 363 16.27 12.86 -7.30
CA ARG A 363 15.71 11.99 -8.35
C ARG A 363 14.21 12.31 -8.38
N PRO A 364 13.81 13.40 -9.06
CA PRO A 364 12.48 13.99 -8.89
C PRO A 364 11.33 13.11 -9.38
N GLU A 365 10.14 13.43 -8.90
CA GLU A 365 8.88 12.69 -9.06
C GLU A 365 8.47 12.56 -10.54
N ASN A 366 8.66 13.64 -11.31
CA ASN A 366 8.32 13.75 -12.74
C ASN A 366 8.96 12.65 -13.61
N SER A 367 10.12 12.14 -13.22
CA SER A 367 10.80 11.04 -13.93
C SER A 367 10.14 9.66 -13.78
N LEU A 368 9.10 9.56 -12.94
CA LEU A 368 8.20 8.40 -12.88
C LEU A 368 6.72 8.77 -13.12
N THR A 369 6.20 9.83 -12.52
CA THR A 369 4.77 10.21 -12.61
C THR A 369 4.44 11.07 -13.83
N GLY A 370 5.44 11.66 -14.49
CA GLY A 370 5.29 12.71 -15.51
C GLY A 370 5.15 14.14 -14.94
N MET A 371 4.89 14.28 -13.64
CA MET A 371 4.55 15.54 -12.98
C MET A 371 5.30 15.75 -11.66
N LEU A 372 5.27 16.96 -11.13
CA LEU A 372 5.68 17.26 -9.76
C LEU A 372 4.44 17.57 -8.91
N TYR A 373 4.45 17.20 -7.63
CA TYR A 373 3.56 17.83 -6.65
C TYR A 373 3.75 19.35 -6.72
N GLU A 374 2.63 20.06 -6.91
CA GLU A 374 2.60 21.50 -7.08
C GLU A 374 2.22 22.20 -5.78
N CYS A 375 1.04 21.93 -5.23
CA CYS A 375 0.59 22.62 -4.02
C CYS A 375 -0.61 22.00 -3.28
N TYR A 376 -0.88 22.59 -2.12
CA TYR A 376 -2.01 22.39 -1.22
C TYR A 376 -2.36 23.73 -0.56
N PRO A 377 -3.60 23.95 -0.08
CA PRO A 377 -4.84 23.39 -0.62
C PRO A 377 -5.21 24.07 -1.94
N ALA A 378 -5.53 23.26 -2.96
CA ALA A 378 -6.05 23.69 -4.25
C ALA A 378 -7.49 23.20 -4.44
N ARG A 379 -8.33 23.99 -5.11
CA ARG A 379 -9.70 23.58 -5.49
C ARG A 379 -10.09 24.15 -6.85
N GLY A 380 -10.64 23.32 -7.73
CA GLY A 380 -11.03 23.74 -9.08
C GLY A 380 -11.82 22.70 -9.89
N ALA A 381 -12.11 23.06 -11.14
CA ALA A 381 -12.59 22.14 -12.15
C ALA A 381 -11.41 21.59 -12.96
N LEU A 382 -11.43 20.29 -13.28
CA LEU A 382 -10.49 19.73 -14.26
C LEU A 382 -10.99 20.13 -15.65
N ARG A 383 -10.13 20.75 -16.47
CA ARG A 383 -10.44 21.17 -17.83
C ARG A 383 -9.72 20.30 -18.86
N VAL A 384 -10.48 19.67 -19.75
CA VAL A 384 -9.97 18.80 -20.82
C VAL A 384 -9.16 19.60 -21.84
N GLU A 385 -8.01 19.07 -22.23
CA GLU A 385 -7.18 19.62 -23.31
C GLU A 385 -7.24 18.72 -24.55
N GLU A 386 -6.91 17.44 -24.42
CA GLU A 386 -6.92 16.47 -25.54
C GLU A 386 -8.24 15.69 -25.58
N GLY A 387 -9.24 16.22 -26.29
CA GLY A 387 -10.61 15.65 -26.32
C GLY A 387 -10.75 14.29 -27.03
N ASP A 388 -9.80 13.90 -27.89
CA ASP A 388 -9.79 12.57 -28.51
C ASP A 388 -8.91 11.54 -27.78
N PHE A 389 -8.38 11.90 -26.60
CA PHE A 389 -7.55 11.02 -25.79
C PHE A 389 -8.27 9.71 -25.43
N PHE A 390 -7.57 8.59 -25.59
CA PHE A 390 -8.19 7.26 -25.69
C PHE A 390 -8.97 6.81 -24.44
N LEU A 391 -8.63 7.34 -23.26
CA LEU A 391 -9.33 7.07 -22.00
C LEU A 391 -10.62 7.88 -21.83
N PHE A 392 -10.80 8.98 -22.57
CA PHE A 392 -12.03 9.78 -22.54
C PHE A 392 -13.13 9.21 -23.45
N ARG A 393 -12.80 8.23 -24.31
CA ARG A 393 -13.73 7.50 -25.17
C ARG A 393 -14.97 7.00 -24.41
N GLY A 394 -16.16 7.47 -24.82
CA GLY A 394 -17.43 7.08 -24.22
C GLY A 394 -17.84 7.86 -22.96
N THR A 395 -17.00 8.76 -22.45
CA THR A 395 -17.38 9.69 -21.37
C THR A 395 -18.26 10.85 -21.85
N GLY A 396 -18.17 11.18 -23.14
CA GLY A 396 -18.83 12.34 -23.75
C GLY A 396 -18.03 13.64 -23.72
N ALA A 397 -16.84 13.64 -23.09
CA ALA A 397 -15.98 14.82 -22.98
C ALA A 397 -15.36 15.27 -24.31
N ALA A 398 -15.13 16.57 -24.45
CA ALA A 398 -14.43 17.23 -25.55
C ALA A 398 -13.41 18.27 -25.04
N THR A 399 -12.49 18.72 -25.90
CA THR A 399 -11.52 19.77 -25.60
C THR A 399 -12.21 21.05 -25.09
N GLY A 400 -11.81 21.51 -23.91
CA GLY A 400 -12.38 22.67 -23.24
C GLY A 400 -13.53 22.38 -22.27
N ASP A 401 -14.04 21.15 -22.18
CA ASP A 401 -15.01 20.78 -21.15
C ASP A 401 -14.41 20.89 -19.74
N GLU A 402 -15.22 21.33 -18.78
CA GLU A 402 -14.85 21.47 -17.37
C GLU A 402 -15.65 20.52 -16.47
N PHE A 403 -14.96 19.86 -15.55
CA PHE A 403 -15.52 18.95 -14.55
C PHE A 403 -15.29 19.49 -13.13
N PRO A 404 -16.26 20.23 -12.55
CA PRO A 404 -16.10 20.88 -11.25
C PRO A 404 -15.82 19.89 -10.11
N GLY A 405 -14.95 20.30 -9.19
CA GLY A 405 -14.58 19.53 -8.00
C GLY A 405 -13.62 18.37 -8.26
N LEU A 406 -13.12 18.16 -9.48
CA LEU A 406 -12.10 17.14 -9.75
C LEU A 406 -10.67 17.55 -9.37
N LEU A 407 -10.40 18.80 -9.00
CA LEU A 407 -9.07 19.24 -8.56
C LEU A 407 -9.04 19.52 -7.06
N GLY A 408 -8.06 18.91 -6.37
CA GLY A 408 -7.76 19.15 -4.95
C GLY A 408 -7.65 17.85 -4.12
N ASP A 409 -7.58 17.94 -2.79
CA ASP A 409 -7.13 19.15 -2.08
C ASP A 409 -5.63 19.40 -2.37
N GLU A 410 -4.88 18.36 -2.74
CA GLU A 410 -3.53 18.44 -3.34
C GLU A 410 -3.61 18.25 -4.87
N ILE A 411 -2.67 18.88 -5.58
CA ILE A 411 -2.54 18.80 -7.06
C ILE A 411 -1.10 18.62 -7.52
N ASP A 412 -0.94 17.96 -8.66
CA ASP A 412 0.32 17.83 -9.39
C ASP A 412 0.30 18.62 -10.70
N ARG A 413 1.49 18.90 -11.25
CA ARG A 413 1.69 19.74 -12.44
C ARG A 413 2.84 19.25 -13.32
N ALA A 414 2.68 19.34 -14.64
CA ALA A 414 3.70 19.05 -15.63
C ALA A 414 4.68 20.23 -15.81
N TYR A 415 5.96 19.90 -15.98
CA TYR A 415 7.05 20.89 -16.04
C TYR A 415 8.08 20.53 -17.12
N PRO A 416 8.48 21.45 -18.03
CA PRO A 416 9.49 21.18 -19.05
C PRO A 416 10.91 21.32 -18.46
N ILE A 417 11.27 20.37 -17.61
CA ILE A 417 12.53 20.33 -16.86
C ILE A 417 13.23 18.96 -17.02
N ALA A 418 14.44 18.84 -16.49
CA ALA A 418 15.15 17.57 -16.46
C ALA A 418 14.34 16.48 -15.72
N GLY A 419 14.38 15.26 -16.27
CA GLY A 419 13.61 14.12 -15.76
C GLY A 419 12.21 13.97 -16.38
N THR A 420 11.59 15.03 -16.89
CA THR A 420 10.26 14.93 -17.51
C THR A 420 10.32 14.06 -18.78
N PRO A 421 9.43 13.07 -18.94
CA PRO A 421 9.41 12.20 -20.11
C PRO A 421 9.30 12.99 -21.42
N PRO A 422 10.13 12.72 -22.44
CA PRO A 422 10.06 13.42 -23.72
C PRO A 422 8.80 13.06 -24.52
N SER A 423 8.05 12.04 -24.09
CA SER A 423 6.78 11.59 -24.66
C SER A 423 5.54 12.14 -23.91
N LEU A 424 5.69 13.09 -22.98
CA LEU A 424 4.59 13.54 -22.12
C LEU A 424 3.48 14.29 -22.88
N GLU A 425 2.29 13.72 -22.81
CA GLU A 425 1.00 14.25 -23.27
C GLU A 425 0.21 14.74 -22.03
N VAL A 426 -0.12 16.02 -22.00
CA VAL A 426 -0.99 16.65 -20.99
C VAL A 426 -2.41 16.63 -21.54
N VAL A 427 -3.26 15.74 -21.01
CA VAL A 427 -4.60 15.46 -21.55
C VAL A 427 -5.69 16.32 -20.92
N ALA A 428 -5.42 16.89 -19.73
CA ALA A 428 -6.21 17.96 -19.12
C ALA A 428 -5.25 19.00 -18.54
N HIS A 429 -5.52 20.27 -18.80
CA HIS A 429 -4.68 21.41 -18.40
C HIS A 429 -5.55 22.50 -17.78
N SER A 430 -5.39 22.71 -16.48
CA SER A 430 -6.41 23.39 -15.66
C SER A 430 -5.83 24.54 -14.84
N LYS A 431 -6.17 25.78 -15.18
CA LYS A 431 -5.78 26.94 -14.37
C LYS A 431 -6.56 26.97 -13.06
N VAL A 432 -5.85 26.91 -11.94
CA VAL A 432 -6.41 26.63 -10.61
C VAL A 432 -5.88 27.61 -9.56
N ARG A 433 -6.70 27.92 -8.56
CA ARG A 433 -6.27 28.70 -7.40
C ARG A 433 -5.89 27.77 -6.25
N CYS A 434 -4.74 28.04 -5.67
CA CYS A 434 -4.19 27.39 -4.49
C CYS A 434 -3.97 28.44 -3.39
N GLU A 435 -4.11 28.05 -2.12
CA GLU A 435 -4.03 29.02 -1.02
C GLU A 435 -2.60 29.53 -0.79
N ASP A 436 -1.62 28.63 -0.71
CA ASP A 436 -0.22 28.95 -0.39
C ASP A 436 0.54 29.67 -1.52
N VAL A 437 0.12 29.51 -2.79
CA VAL A 437 0.86 30.01 -3.98
C VAL A 437 0.04 30.89 -4.93
N GLY A 438 -1.27 31.07 -4.72
CA GLY A 438 -2.11 31.91 -5.56
C GLY A 438 -2.61 31.21 -6.82
N TRP A 439 -2.27 31.73 -8.01
CA TRP A 439 -2.72 31.15 -9.29
C TRP A 439 -1.64 30.27 -9.90
N THR A 440 -1.97 29.00 -10.13
CA THR A 440 -1.12 28.05 -10.83
C THR A 440 -1.94 27.13 -11.75
N TYR A 441 -1.41 25.97 -12.13
CA TYR A 441 -2.03 24.97 -12.98
C TYR A 441 -2.00 23.59 -12.31
N ALA A 442 -3.02 22.77 -12.58
CA ALA A 442 -3.02 21.33 -12.33
C ALA A 442 -3.20 20.59 -13.65
N ASP A 443 -2.51 19.46 -13.78
CA ASP A 443 -2.43 18.70 -15.03
C ASP A 443 -2.87 17.24 -14.83
N MET A 444 -3.40 16.64 -15.89
CA MET A 444 -3.55 15.19 -16.02
C MET A 444 -2.67 14.74 -17.18
N THR A 445 -1.87 13.70 -16.99
CA THR A 445 -0.81 13.35 -17.94
C THR A 445 -0.78 11.88 -18.33
N TYR A 446 -0.29 11.64 -19.54
CA TYR A 446 0.05 10.34 -20.08
C TYR A 446 1.45 10.39 -20.71
N TYR A 447 2.25 9.33 -20.56
CA TYR A 447 3.47 9.15 -21.35
C TYR A 447 3.74 7.67 -21.66
N THR A 448 4.54 7.42 -22.69
CA THR A 448 4.87 6.06 -23.15
C THR A 448 6.36 5.86 -23.26
N THR A 449 6.82 4.66 -22.87
CA THR A 449 8.24 4.29 -22.80
C THR A 449 8.68 3.34 -23.92
N ALA A 450 9.99 3.11 -24.05
CA ALA A 450 10.55 2.20 -25.06
C ALA A 450 10.19 0.71 -24.85
N SER A 451 9.71 0.31 -23.65
CA SER A 451 9.17 -1.03 -23.38
C SER A 451 7.73 -1.21 -23.90
N GLY A 452 7.08 -0.12 -24.33
CA GLY A 452 5.66 -0.08 -24.63
C GLY A 452 4.77 0.21 -23.41
N ALA A 453 5.32 0.28 -22.18
CA ALA A 453 4.53 0.67 -21.02
C ALA A 453 3.98 2.08 -21.17
N GLY A 454 2.68 2.23 -20.93
CA GLY A 454 2.03 3.53 -20.74
C GLY A 454 1.93 3.88 -19.26
N VAL A 455 2.14 5.15 -18.93
CA VAL A 455 2.03 5.68 -17.57
C VAL A 455 1.03 6.84 -17.57
N PHE A 456 0.01 6.74 -16.73
CA PHE A 456 -1.06 7.73 -16.60
C PHE A 456 -1.14 8.25 -15.16
N ALA A 457 -1.35 9.55 -15.00
CA ALA A 457 -1.47 10.19 -13.69
C ALA A 457 -2.59 11.25 -13.69
N THR A 458 -3.47 11.19 -12.69
CA THR A 458 -4.64 12.08 -12.57
C THR A 458 -4.30 13.45 -12.00
N GLY A 459 -3.21 13.54 -11.22
CA GLY A 459 -2.69 14.79 -10.64
C GLY A 459 -3.60 15.43 -9.60
N THR A 460 -4.49 14.66 -8.97
CA THR A 460 -5.52 15.16 -8.05
C THR A 460 -6.07 14.09 -7.11
N MET A 461 -6.11 14.38 -5.80
CA MET A 461 -6.73 13.48 -4.81
C MET A 461 -8.26 13.40 -4.93
N MET A 462 -8.89 14.41 -5.55
CA MET A 462 -10.33 14.47 -5.73
C MET A 462 -10.84 13.38 -6.69
N TRP A 463 -9.97 12.77 -7.49
CA TRP A 463 -10.32 11.67 -8.39
C TRP A 463 -10.93 10.47 -7.65
N VAL A 464 -10.25 9.95 -6.61
CA VAL A 464 -10.76 8.82 -5.83
C VAL A 464 -11.99 9.21 -5.00
N ASN A 465 -12.12 10.47 -4.60
CA ASN A 465 -13.34 10.99 -3.98
C ASN A 465 -14.53 11.06 -4.96
N ALA A 466 -14.27 11.26 -6.26
CA ALA A 466 -15.27 11.15 -7.32
C ALA A 466 -15.66 9.69 -7.58
N LEU A 467 -14.70 8.74 -7.58
CA LEU A 467 -14.99 7.30 -7.62
C LEU A 467 -15.88 6.87 -6.43
N ALA A 468 -15.64 7.44 -5.25
CA ALA A 468 -16.45 7.24 -4.04
C ALA A 468 -17.78 8.04 -4.02
N SER A 469 -18.07 8.87 -5.03
CA SER A 469 -19.22 9.80 -5.06
C SER A 469 -19.35 10.73 -3.84
N ARG A 470 -18.24 11.14 -3.23
CA ARG A 470 -18.21 12.04 -2.05
C ARG A 470 -18.42 13.50 -2.45
N THR A 471 -19.65 13.85 -2.80
CA THR A 471 -20.04 15.18 -3.31
C THR A 471 -20.22 16.26 -2.22
N ALA A 472 -20.37 15.87 -0.95
CA ALA A 472 -20.63 16.78 0.15
C ALA A 472 -19.43 17.73 0.41
N GLY A 473 -19.61 19.03 0.15
CA GLY A 473 -18.60 20.06 0.38
C GLY A 473 -17.43 20.11 -0.61
N THR A 474 -17.37 19.19 -1.57
CA THR A 474 -16.25 19.04 -2.52
C THR A 474 -16.46 19.74 -3.87
N GLY A 475 -17.71 20.12 -4.19
CA GLY A 475 -18.06 20.71 -5.48
C GLY A 475 -18.16 19.69 -6.64
N LEU A 476 -17.98 18.40 -6.37
CA LEU A 476 -18.14 17.33 -7.36
C LEU A 476 -19.59 17.28 -7.89
N THR A 477 -19.73 17.32 -9.21
CA THR A 477 -21.01 17.13 -9.90
C THR A 477 -21.23 15.66 -10.28
N PRO A 478 -22.48 15.23 -10.58
CA PRO A 478 -22.73 13.91 -11.17
C PRO A 478 -21.98 13.68 -12.50
N ALA A 479 -21.76 14.72 -13.29
CA ALA A 479 -20.96 14.65 -14.52
C ALA A 479 -19.47 14.39 -14.20
N SER A 480 -18.90 15.12 -13.22
CA SER A 480 -17.54 14.91 -12.71
C SER A 480 -17.32 13.47 -12.22
N VAL A 481 -18.29 12.92 -11.48
CA VAL A 481 -18.30 11.53 -11.02
C VAL A 481 -18.39 10.54 -12.19
N SER A 482 -19.25 10.80 -13.17
CA SER A 482 -19.42 9.96 -14.36
C SER A 482 -18.16 9.93 -15.22
N PHE A 483 -17.51 11.08 -15.44
CA PHE A 483 -16.25 11.20 -16.15
C PHE A 483 -15.14 10.42 -15.44
N ALA A 484 -14.88 10.69 -14.15
CA ALA A 484 -13.82 10.02 -13.40
C ALA A 484 -13.97 8.49 -13.39
N ARG A 485 -15.21 7.99 -13.29
CA ARG A 485 -15.53 6.56 -13.40
C ARG A 485 -15.27 6.02 -14.81
N GLY A 486 -15.76 6.68 -15.86
CA GLY A 486 -15.57 6.21 -17.24
C GLY A 486 -14.11 6.17 -17.68
N VAL A 487 -13.33 7.19 -17.29
CA VAL A 487 -11.87 7.24 -17.53
C VAL A 487 -11.14 6.13 -16.78
N THR A 488 -11.50 5.87 -15.51
CA THR A 488 -10.91 4.79 -14.70
C THR A 488 -11.28 3.40 -15.25
N ASP A 489 -12.52 3.20 -15.69
CA ASP A 489 -12.97 1.94 -16.31
C ASP A 489 -12.26 1.68 -17.65
N ASN A 490 -12.02 2.71 -18.47
CA ASN A 490 -11.19 2.61 -19.68
C ASN A 490 -9.73 2.29 -19.34
N LEU A 491 -9.16 2.96 -18.33
CA LEU A 491 -7.75 2.82 -17.92
C LEU A 491 -7.45 1.39 -17.47
N LEU A 492 -8.23 0.88 -16.52
CA LEU A 492 -8.01 -0.47 -15.98
C LEU A 492 -8.22 -1.55 -17.06
N ARG A 493 -9.15 -1.36 -18.00
CA ARG A 493 -9.30 -2.27 -19.15
C ARG A 493 -8.10 -2.22 -20.11
N ALA A 494 -7.58 -1.02 -20.40
CA ALA A 494 -6.42 -0.85 -21.27
C ALA A 494 -5.14 -1.42 -20.65
N MET A 495 -4.89 -1.13 -19.37
CA MET A 495 -3.73 -1.68 -18.64
C MET A 495 -3.76 -3.21 -18.59
N ALA A 496 -4.94 -3.83 -18.40
CA ALA A 496 -5.08 -5.28 -18.32
C ALA A 496 -4.84 -6.00 -19.65
N ALA A 497 -5.13 -5.35 -20.78
CA ALA A 497 -4.93 -5.92 -22.10
C ALA A 497 -3.44 -6.13 -22.43
N GLY A 498 -2.61 -5.12 -22.15
CA GLY A 498 -1.18 -5.13 -22.43
C GLY A 498 -0.53 -3.75 -22.24
N PRO A 499 0.74 -3.58 -22.63
CA PRO A 499 1.44 -2.30 -22.54
C PRO A 499 0.75 -1.23 -23.40
N MET A 500 0.12 -0.24 -22.75
CA MET A 500 -0.79 0.71 -23.40
C MET A 500 -0.10 1.54 -24.48
N GLY A 501 1.20 1.82 -24.34
CA GLY A 501 1.97 2.59 -25.32
C GLY A 501 2.21 1.89 -26.65
N ILE A 502 1.87 0.60 -26.79
CA ILE A 502 1.91 -0.13 -28.06
C ILE A 502 0.66 0.18 -28.90
N GLU A 503 -0.52 0.13 -28.28
CA GLU A 503 -1.81 0.39 -28.96
C GLU A 503 -2.16 1.88 -28.98
N HIS A 504 -1.69 2.63 -27.98
CA HIS A 504 -1.99 4.03 -27.71
C HIS A 504 -0.68 4.78 -27.36
N PRO A 505 0.20 5.02 -28.34
CA PRO A 505 1.41 5.83 -28.15
C PRO A 505 1.05 7.29 -27.80
N ALA A 506 1.78 7.89 -26.86
CA ALA A 506 1.49 9.25 -26.41
C ALA A 506 1.85 10.33 -27.46
N ARG A 507 1.11 11.43 -27.47
CA ARG A 507 1.26 12.59 -28.35
C ARG A 507 1.88 13.78 -27.59
N PRO A 508 3.19 14.07 -27.73
CA PRO A 508 3.85 14.98 -26.78
C PRO A 508 3.47 16.45 -27.05
N ASN A 509 2.74 17.06 -26.12
CA ASN A 509 2.15 18.40 -26.30
C ASN A 509 2.65 19.46 -25.31
N LEU A 510 3.39 19.09 -24.26
CA LEU A 510 3.83 20.00 -23.17
C LEU A 510 4.53 21.28 -23.67
N ALA A 511 5.29 21.19 -24.77
CA ALA A 511 5.96 22.34 -25.37
C ALA A 511 5.00 23.36 -26.01
N ALA A 512 3.82 22.93 -26.47
CA ALA A 512 2.79 23.78 -27.05
C ALA A 512 1.94 24.52 -25.99
N LEU A 513 1.95 24.04 -24.74
CA LEU A 513 1.29 24.70 -23.60
C LEU A 513 2.08 25.90 -23.03
N GLU A 514 3.25 26.22 -23.60
CA GLU A 514 4.18 27.27 -23.14
C GLU A 514 4.50 27.20 -21.63
N ALA A 515 4.49 25.99 -21.06
CA ALA A 515 4.64 25.75 -19.64
C ALA A 515 5.95 26.33 -19.09
N SER A 516 5.89 27.07 -17.99
CA SER A 516 7.08 27.63 -17.35
C SER A 516 7.98 26.53 -16.79
N PRO A 517 9.31 26.53 -17.07
CA PRO A 517 10.24 25.61 -16.41
C PRO A 517 10.53 25.99 -14.93
N SER A 518 10.00 27.12 -14.45
CA SER A 518 10.15 27.57 -13.07
C SER A 518 9.20 26.82 -12.12
N THR A 519 9.77 25.90 -11.33
CA THR A 519 9.08 25.18 -10.25
C THR A 519 8.96 26.00 -8.95
N ALA A 520 9.56 27.19 -8.89
CA ALA A 520 9.48 28.12 -7.76
C ALA A 520 8.07 28.74 -7.53
N HIS A 521 7.07 28.33 -8.33
CA HIS A 521 5.66 28.71 -8.17
C HIS A 521 4.83 27.64 -7.43
N GLY A 522 5.34 26.43 -7.25
CA GLY A 522 4.74 25.39 -6.40
C GLY A 522 5.20 25.50 -4.94
N SER A 523 4.39 25.04 -3.99
CA SER A 523 4.69 25.15 -2.55
C SER A 523 5.86 24.25 -2.10
N ALA A 524 6.21 23.24 -2.90
CA ALA A 524 7.42 22.45 -2.72
C ALA A 524 8.71 23.17 -3.18
N GLY A 525 8.62 24.21 -4.02
CA GLY A 525 9.77 24.92 -4.56
C GLY A 525 10.60 24.10 -5.55
N GLU A 526 11.85 24.54 -5.76
CA GLU A 526 12.71 24.06 -6.85
C GLU A 526 13.15 22.59 -6.74
N VAL A 527 13.42 21.99 -7.90
CA VAL A 527 14.13 20.71 -8.01
C VAL A 527 15.62 20.96 -7.84
N ASP A 528 16.23 20.37 -6.81
CA ASP A 528 17.64 20.57 -6.51
C ASP A 528 18.54 19.98 -7.61
N ARG A 529 19.65 20.65 -7.92
CA ARG A 529 20.74 20.04 -8.68
C ARG A 529 21.50 19.07 -7.77
N PRO A 530 21.85 17.85 -8.24
CA PRO A 530 22.66 16.93 -7.45
C PRO A 530 23.97 17.60 -7.06
N ASP A 531 24.47 17.28 -5.87
CA ASP A 531 25.79 17.74 -5.46
C ASP A 531 26.84 17.15 -6.40
N THR A 532 27.63 18.01 -7.03
CA THR A 532 28.74 17.58 -7.89
C THR A 532 29.78 16.92 -7.00
N ALA A 533 29.74 15.60 -6.91
CA ALA A 533 30.73 14.80 -6.22
C ALA A 533 32.11 15.07 -6.85
N THR A 534 32.89 15.96 -6.23
CA THR A 534 34.28 16.21 -6.60
C THR A 534 35.00 14.87 -6.59
N PRO A 535 35.53 14.38 -7.73
CA PRO A 535 36.17 13.07 -7.77
C PRO A 535 37.41 13.14 -6.88
N GLY A 536 37.33 12.52 -5.71
CA GLY A 536 38.46 12.40 -4.80
C GLY A 536 39.66 11.83 -5.53
N PRO A 537 40.89 12.32 -5.25
CA PRO A 537 42.07 11.90 -6.00
C PRO A 537 42.21 10.38 -5.92
N ARG A 538 42.13 9.70 -7.07
CA ARG A 538 42.31 8.25 -7.16
C ARG A 538 43.67 7.90 -6.58
N SER A 539 43.69 7.24 -5.42
CA SER A 539 44.91 6.59 -4.94
C SER A 539 45.35 5.58 -5.99
N ALA A 540 46.58 5.74 -6.48
CA ALA A 540 47.19 4.73 -7.34
C ALA A 540 47.34 3.42 -6.55
N PRO A 541 47.17 2.25 -7.18
CA PRO A 541 47.39 0.97 -6.51
C PRO A 541 48.86 0.81 -6.11
N VAL A 542 49.06 0.20 -4.94
CA VAL A 542 50.34 -0.25 -4.37
C VAL A 542 50.16 -1.70 -3.97
#